data_AF-A0A962AUZ3-F1
#
_entry.id   AF-A0A962AUZ3-F1
#
_cell.length_a   1.000
_cell.length_b   1.000
_cell.length_c   1.000
_cell.angle_alpha   90.00
_cell.angle_beta   90.00
_cell.angle_gamma   90.00
#
_symmetry.space_group_name_H-M   'P 1'
#
loop_
_entity.id
_entity.type
_entity.pdbx_description
1 polymer ?
#
loop_
_entity_poly.entity_id
_entity_poly.type
_entity_poly.pdbx_seq_one_letter_code
_entity_poly.pdbx_strand_id
1 'polypeptide(L)'
;MKSAFDFSNPMTPVRIIVGLAFIPHVAFKLGNIAGSIAFFAKVGLQPAAAMVWLAIAMESVAAISLVFGILPKWTGFLAAAVMATATFAVLQMKGAVWLWNFGGVE
;
A
#
# COMPACT_ATOMS: atom_id res chain seq x y z
N MET A 1 -14.21 21.90 14.12
CA MET A 1 -13.49 20.90 13.31
C MET A 1 -13.45 19.60 14.12
N LYS A 2 -13.87 18.45 13.59
CA LYS A 2 -13.73 17.18 14.33
C LYS A 2 -12.24 16.80 14.39
N SER A 3 -11.79 16.27 15.52
CA SER A 3 -10.41 15.80 15.67
C SER A 3 -10.10 14.69 14.66
N ALA A 4 -8.86 14.64 14.14
CA ALA A 4 -8.43 13.53 13.30
C ALA A 4 -8.52 12.18 14.01
N PHE A 5 -8.46 12.16 15.35
CA PHE A 5 -8.50 10.97 16.21
C PHE A 5 -9.81 10.86 17.00
N ASP A 6 -10.92 11.33 16.44
CA ASP A 6 -12.26 11.13 17.01
C ASP A 6 -12.73 9.67 16.82
N PHE A 7 -12.52 8.83 17.83
CA PHE A 7 -12.90 7.40 17.82
C PHE A 7 -14.41 7.16 18.01
N SER A 8 -15.22 8.19 18.26
CA SER A 8 -16.69 8.04 18.21
C SER A 8 -17.19 7.88 16.76
N ASN A 9 -16.39 8.32 15.79
CA ASN A 9 -16.63 8.07 14.38
C ASN A 9 -16.01 6.72 13.97
N PRO A 10 -16.81 5.73 13.52
CA PRO A 10 -16.29 4.41 13.12
C PRO A 10 -15.33 4.47 11.93
N MET A 11 -15.36 5.53 11.12
CA MET A 11 -14.42 5.70 10.01
C MET A 11 -13.00 6.06 10.48
N THR A 12 -12.83 6.60 11.69
CA THR A 12 -11.51 6.94 12.24
C THR A 12 -10.62 5.70 12.42
N PRO A 13 -11.03 4.64 13.14
CA PRO A 13 -10.20 3.45 13.27
C PRO A 13 -9.99 2.73 11.92
N VAL A 14 -11.01 2.68 11.05
CA VAL A 14 -10.86 2.11 9.69
C VAL A 14 -9.76 2.81 8.91
N ARG A 15 -9.81 4.15 8.86
CA ARG A 15 -8.82 4.97 8.15
C ARG A 15 -7.40 4.74 8.70
N ILE A 16 -7.26 4.70 10.02
CA ILE A 16 -5.95 4.47 10.67
C ILE A 16 -5.41 3.09 10.35
N ILE A 17 -6.23 2.03 10.48
CA ILE A 17 -5.81 0.65 10.19
C ILE A 17 -5.38 0.51 8.73
N VAL A 18 -6.15 1.08 7.79
CA VAL A 18 -5.79 1.07 6.36
C VAL A 18 -4.45 1.80 6.14
N GLY A 19 -4.24 2.95 6.78
CA GLY A 19 -2.96 3.66 6.70
C GLY A 19 -1.79 2.83 7.26
N LEU A 20 -1.99 2.18 8.42
CA LEU A 20 -0.97 1.32 9.03
C LEU A 20 -0.64 0.09 8.16
N ALA A 21 -1.60 -0.44 7.41
CA ALA A 21 -1.38 -1.58 6.51
C ALA A 21 -0.35 -1.28 5.41
N PHE A 22 -0.16 -0.01 5.02
CA PHE A 22 0.87 0.37 4.05
C PHE A 22 2.30 0.39 4.61
N ILE A 23 2.49 0.44 5.93
CA ILE A 23 3.82 0.42 6.54
C ILE A 23 4.61 -0.84 6.16
N PRO A 24 4.07 -2.06 6.32
CA PRO A 24 4.77 -3.26 5.88
C PRO A 24 4.97 -3.26 4.35
N HIS A 25 4.03 -2.77 3.54
CA HIS A 25 4.23 -2.68 2.09
C HIS A 25 5.49 -1.87 1.71
N VAL A 26 5.73 -0.75 2.40
CA VAL A 26 6.94 0.06 2.22
C VAL A 26 8.17 -0.64 2.79
N ALA A 27 8.07 -1.17 4.01
CA ALA A 27 9.19 -1.80 4.71
C ALA A 27 9.75 -3.02 3.96
N PHE A 28 8.88 -3.89 3.43
CA PHE A 28 9.30 -5.06 2.64
C PHE A 28 9.98 -4.65 1.33
N LYS A 29 9.51 -3.58 0.66
CA LYS A 29 10.16 -3.07 -0.54
C LYS A 29 11.54 -2.49 -0.26
N LEU A 30 11.67 -1.71 0.80
CA LEU A 30 12.96 -1.13 1.23
C LEU A 30 13.94 -2.20 1.71
N GLY A 31 13.45 -3.22 2.42
CA GLY A 31 14.26 -4.34 2.91
C GLY A 31 14.82 -5.23 1.79
N ASN A 32 14.18 -5.26 0.61
CA ASN A 32 14.68 -5.99 -0.56
C ASN A 32 14.30 -5.28 -1.87
N ILE A 33 14.96 -4.15 -2.14
CA ILE A 33 14.72 -3.35 -3.37
C ILE A 33 15.00 -4.18 -4.62
N ALA A 34 16.09 -4.95 -4.65
CA ALA A 34 16.44 -5.76 -5.82
C ALA A 34 15.36 -6.81 -6.14
N GLY A 35 14.85 -7.49 -5.10
CA GLY A 35 13.72 -8.43 -5.24
C GLY A 35 12.44 -7.74 -5.70
N SER A 36 12.16 -6.55 -5.20
CA SER A 36 11.00 -5.75 -5.61
C SER A 36 11.09 -5.34 -7.09
N ILE A 37 12.26 -4.89 -7.54
CA ILE A 37 12.50 -4.55 -8.96
C ILE A 37 12.32 -5.80 -9.84
N ALA A 38 12.88 -6.94 -9.42
CA ALA A 38 12.71 -8.19 -10.16
C ALA A 38 11.23 -8.63 -10.23
N PHE A 39 10.46 -8.48 -9.14
CA PHE A 39 9.03 -8.76 -9.13
C PHE A 39 8.26 -7.84 -10.08
N PHE A 40 8.48 -6.52 -10.00
CA PHE A 40 7.82 -5.53 -10.86
C PHE A 40 8.14 -5.78 -12.33
N ALA A 41 9.40 -6.08 -12.66
CA ALA A 41 9.81 -6.46 -14.01
C ALA A 41 9.10 -7.73 -14.49
N LYS A 42 8.95 -8.73 -13.62
CA LYS A 42 8.27 -10.00 -13.93
C LYS A 42 6.77 -9.84 -14.16
N VAL A 43 6.13 -8.93 -13.43
CA VAL A 43 4.72 -8.55 -13.62
C VAL A 43 4.53 -7.76 -14.93
N GLY A 44 5.60 -7.12 -15.44
CA GLY A 44 5.57 -6.29 -16.64
C GLY A 44 5.46 -4.79 -16.36
N LEU A 45 5.60 -4.36 -15.10
CA LEU A 45 5.63 -2.94 -14.72
C LEU A 45 6.99 -2.34 -15.11
N GLN A 46 7.05 -1.69 -16.27
CA GLN A 46 8.26 -1.08 -16.80
C GLN A 46 8.14 0.46 -16.86
N PRO A 47 9.20 1.22 -16.52
CA PRO A 47 10.51 0.77 -16.01
C PRO A 47 10.43 0.31 -14.55
N ALA A 48 10.85 -0.92 -14.27
CA ALA A 48 10.62 -1.56 -12.96
C ALA A 48 11.18 -0.79 -11.76
N ALA A 49 12.40 -0.27 -11.87
CA ALA A 49 13.01 0.53 -10.80
C ALA A 49 12.22 1.80 -10.49
N ALA A 50 11.78 2.53 -11.52
CA ALA A 50 10.99 3.73 -11.36
C ALA A 50 9.63 3.42 -10.72
N MET A 51 9.00 2.31 -11.14
CA MET A 51 7.71 1.88 -10.60
C MET A 51 7.81 1.44 -9.12
N VAL A 52 8.90 0.79 -8.71
CA VAL A 52 9.12 0.44 -7.30
C VAL A 52 9.23 1.70 -6.43
N TRP A 53 10.02 2.69 -6.87
CA TRP A 53 10.15 3.96 -6.14
C TRP A 53 8.85 4.76 -6.11
N LEU A 54 8.10 4.75 -7.21
CA LEU A 54 6.76 5.35 -7.26
C LEU A 54 5.81 4.67 -6.27
N ALA A 55 5.78 3.33 -6.23
CA ALA A 55 4.98 2.58 -5.28
C ALA A 55 5.34 2.93 -3.83
N ILE A 56 6.64 2.93 -3.49
CA ILE A 56 7.12 3.33 -2.15
C ILE A 56 6.63 4.74 -1.78
N ALA A 57 6.73 5.70 -2.71
CA ALA A 57 6.30 7.07 -2.47
C ALA A 57 4.78 7.16 -2.25
N MET A 58 3.98 6.52 -3.11
CA MET A 58 2.51 6.52 -3.01
C MET A 58 2.02 5.81 -1.74
N GLU A 59 2.61 4.67 -1.39
CA GLU A 59 2.30 3.91 -0.18
C GLU A 59 2.68 4.69 1.09
N SER A 60 3.82 5.39 1.08
CA SER A 60 4.23 6.26 2.20
C SER A 60 3.27 7.44 2.38
N VAL A 61 2.86 8.07 1.28
CA VAL A 61 1.84 9.13 1.30
C VAL A 61 0.52 8.59 1.85
N ALA A 62 0.06 7.42 1.38
CA ALA A 62 -1.15 6.78 1.88
C ALA A 62 -1.05 6.47 3.39
N ALA A 63 0.07 5.90 3.85
CA ALA A 63 0.30 5.56 5.26
C ALA A 63 0.18 6.80 6.16
N ILE A 64 0.97 7.83 5.87
CA ILE A 64 1.02 9.05 6.69
C ILE A 64 -0.33 9.76 6.65
N SER A 65 -0.86 9.98 5.45
CA SER A 65 -2.06 10.79 5.29
C SER A 65 -3.31 10.12 5.87
N LEU A 66 -3.46 8.80 5.74
CA LEU A 66 -4.59 8.08 6.31
C LEU A 66 -4.45 7.95 7.84
N VAL A 67 -3.26 7.75 8.39
CA VAL A 67 -3.09 7.73 9.86
C VAL A 67 -3.47 9.09 10.46
N PHE A 68 -2.92 10.18 9.92
CA PHE A 68 -3.12 11.54 10.48
C PHE A 68 -4.38 12.26 9.97
N GLY A 69 -5.16 11.64 9.08
CA GLY A 69 -6.40 12.22 8.55
C GLY A 69 -6.17 13.41 7.61
N ILE A 70 -5.07 13.41 6.87
CA ILE A 70 -4.73 14.43 5.87
C ILE A 70 -5.41 14.07 4.55
N LEU A 71 -6.33 14.93 4.09
CA LEU A 71 -7.08 14.76 2.82
C LEU A 71 -7.63 13.32 2.60
N PRO A 72 -8.30 12.70 3.61
CA PRO A 72 -8.61 11.26 3.64
C PRO A 72 -9.45 10.78 2.45
N LYS A 73 -10.27 11.65 1.87
CA LYS A 73 -11.05 11.34 0.66
C LYS A 73 -10.14 11.03 -0.52
N TRP A 74 -9.16 11.89 -0.78
CA TRP A 74 -8.25 11.76 -1.92
C TRP A 74 -7.20 10.68 -1.70
N THR A 75 -6.70 10.58 -0.48
CA THR A 75 -5.69 9.58 -0.12
C THR A 75 -6.29 8.18 0.01
N GLY A 76 -7.60 8.08 0.28
CA GLY A 76 -8.37 6.84 0.14
C GLY A 76 -8.42 6.35 -1.32
N PHE A 77 -8.65 7.24 -2.30
CA PHE A 77 -8.58 6.86 -3.72
C PHE A 77 -7.17 6.45 -4.15
N LEU A 78 -6.14 7.16 -3.67
CA LEU A 78 -4.74 6.79 -3.88
C LEU A 78 -4.46 5.38 -3.35
N ALA A 79 -4.83 5.12 -2.09
CA ALA A 79 -4.66 3.82 -1.45
C ALA A 79 -5.38 2.70 -2.23
N ALA A 80 -6.63 2.95 -2.65
CA ALA A 80 -7.39 1.98 -3.43
C ALA A 80 -6.73 1.67 -4.78
N ALA A 81 -6.20 2.67 -5.48
CA ALA A 81 -5.51 2.47 -6.76
C ALA A 81 -4.21 1.66 -6.60
N VAL A 82 -3.43 1.95 -5.55
CA VAL A 82 -2.21 1.21 -5.23
C VAL A 82 -2.55 -0.25 -4.91
N MET A 83 -3.52 -0.49 -4.03
CA MET A 83 -3.92 -1.85 -3.65
C MET A 83 -4.53 -2.63 -4.82
N ALA A 84 -5.35 -2.00 -5.67
CA ALA A 84 -5.88 -2.65 -6.87
C ALA A 84 -4.74 -3.13 -7.80
N THR A 85 -3.70 -2.32 -7.95
CA THR A 85 -2.52 -2.67 -8.76
C THR A 85 -1.72 -3.81 -8.11
N ALA A 86 -1.52 -3.75 -6.80
CA ALA A 86 -0.84 -4.82 -6.04
C ALA A 86 -1.61 -6.14 -6.13
N THR A 87 -2.93 -6.12 -5.92
CA THR A 87 -3.81 -7.29 -6.04
C THR A 87 -3.75 -7.86 -7.46
N PHE A 88 -3.84 -7.02 -8.50
CA PHE A 88 -3.71 -7.47 -9.88
C PHE A 88 -2.37 -8.17 -10.14
N ALA A 89 -1.26 -7.57 -9.70
CA ALA A 89 0.07 -8.14 -9.83
C ALA A 89 0.20 -9.51 -9.13
N VAL A 90 -0.37 -9.64 -7.93
CA VAL A 90 -0.39 -10.90 -7.21
C VAL A 90 -1.25 -11.95 -7.90
N LEU A 91 -2.45 -11.60 -8.32
CA LEU A 91 -3.33 -12.53 -9.03
C LEU A 91 -2.67 -13.06 -10.30
N GLN A 92 -1.98 -12.20 -11.05
CA GLN A 92 -1.25 -12.58 -12.25
C GLN A 92 -0.08 -13.52 -11.96
N MET A 93 0.67 -13.29 -10.86
CA MET A 93 1.93 -14.01 -10.61
C MET A 93 1.81 -15.22 -9.69
N LYS A 94 0.83 -15.21 -8.78
CA LYS A 94 0.67 -16.17 -7.69
C LYS A 94 -0.76 -16.72 -7.56
N GLY A 95 -1.73 -16.16 -8.28
CA GLY A 95 -3.15 -16.52 -8.14
C GLY A 95 -3.79 -15.94 -6.88
N ALA A 96 -4.98 -16.42 -6.55
CA ALA A 96 -5.73 -15.99 -5.37
C ALA A 96 -5.19 -16.67 -4.10
N VAL A 97 -4.14 -16.08 -3.52
CA VAL A 97 -3.48 -16.57 -2.30
C VAL A 97 -3.46 -15.50 -1.22
N TRP A 98 -3.59 -15.92 0.05
CA TRP A 98 -3.47 -15.03 1.20
C TRP A 98 -2.00 -14.86 1.60
N LEU A 99 -1.38 -13.76 1.16
CA LEU A 99 0.08 -13.61 1.25
C LEU A 99 0.57 -13.36 2.67
N TRP A 100 -0.24 -12.75 3.53
CA TRP A 100 0.07 -12.59 4.94
C TRP A 100 0.32 -13.92 5.68
N ASN A 101 -0.30 -15.03 5.25
CA ASN A 101 -0.03 -16.35 5.84
C ASN A 101 1.27 -17.00 5.32
N PHE A 102 1.83 -16.50 4.22
CA PHE A 102 3.10 -16.95 3.65
C PHE A 102 4.25 -15.96 3.90
N GLY A 103 4.03 -14.93 4.72
CA GLY A 103 5.02 -13.88 4.98
C GLY A 103 5.17 -12.83 3.87
N GLY A 104 4.25 -12.83 2.88
CA GLY A 104 4.05 -11.72 1.94
C GLY A 104 3.09 -10.65 2.51
N VAL A 105 2.85 -9.57 1.75
CA VAL A 105 2.12 -8.39 2.22
C VAL A 105 1.14 -7.92 1.16
N GLU A 106 -0.06 -8.52 1.13
CA GLU A 106 -1.14 -8.18 0.19
C GLU A 106 -2.53 -8.43 0.76
#